data_AF-A0A5C8VA02-F1
#
_entry.id   AF-A0A5C8VA02-F1
#
_cell.length_a   1.000
_cell.length_b   1.000
_cell.length_c   1.000
_cell.angle_alpha   90.00
_cell.angle_beta   90.00
_cell.angle_gamma   90.00
#
_symmetry.space_group_name_H-M   'P 1'
#
loop_
_entity.id
_entity.type
_entity.pdbx_description
1 polymer ?
#
loop_
_entity_poly.entity_id
_entity_poly.type
_entity_poly.pdbx_seq_one_letter_code
_entity_poly.pdbx_strand_id
1 'polypeptide(L)'
;MKSRKEVLIGLVVGIIANTFGTLLYILIFSDLSIVETLKAAVTQGHVGSLLALGAILNLVAFFAFLRLKRDYRARGVLIATLITALVILYYKIFS
;
A
#
# COMPACT_ATOMS: atom_id res chain seq x y z
N MET A 1 -8.14 4.58 25.93
CA MET A 1 -8.09 5.34 24.65
C MET A 1 -6.75 5.33 23.91
N LYS A 2 -5.63 4.83 24.47
CA LYS A 2 -4.32 4.78 23.78
C LYS A 2 -4.28 3.84 22.56
N SER A 3 -4.94 2.68 22.60
CA SER A 3 -4.91 1.68 21.52
C SER A 3 -5.48 2.16 20.19
N ARG A 4 -6.60 2.91 20.19
CA ARG A 4 -7.22 3.45 18.96
C ARG A 4 -6.30 4.39 18.20
N LYS A 5 -5.59 5.27 18.90
CA LYS A 5 -4.62 6.19 18.29
C LYS A 5 -3.47 5.43 17.63
N GLU A 6 -2.96 4.40 18.30
CA GLU A 6 -1.87 3.57 17.76
C GLU A 6 -2.30 2.79 16.51
N VAL A 7 -3.52 2.26 16.48
CA VAL A 7 -4.09 1.64 15.27
C VAL A 7 -4.22 2.66 14.14
N LEU A 8 -4.68 3.88 14.43
CA LEU A 8 -4.79 4.93 13.42
C LEU A 8 -3.40 5.34 12.86
N ILE A 9 -2.39 5.44 13.72
CA ILE A 9 -1.00 5.69 13.28
C ILE A 9 -0.54 4.57 12.35
N GLY A 10 -0.77 3.31 12.72
CA GLY A 10 -0.46 2.17 11.87
C GLY A 10 -1.16 2.22 10.51
N LEU A 11 -2.45 2.59 10.49
CA LEU A 11 -3.22 2.74 9.27
C LEU A 11 -2.62 3.81 8.34
N VAL A 12 -2.31 5.00 8.90
CA VAL A 12 -1.68 6.10 8.15
C VAL A 12 -0.31 5.68 7.61
N VAL A 13 0.51 5.01 8.42
CA VAL A 13 1.81 4.49 8.00
C VAL A 13 1.66 3.47 6.86
N GLY A 14 0.65 2.58 6.91
CA GLY A 14 0.39 1.64 5.82
C GLY A 14 -0.08 2.32 4.53
N ILE A 15 -0.89 3.38 4.60
CA ILE A 15 -1.27 4.13 3.38
C ILE A 15 -0.05 4.83 2.77
N ILE A 16 0.79 5.44 3.62
CA ILE A 16 2.02 6.10 3.20
C ILE A 16 3.00 5.10 2.59
N ALA A 17 3.25 3.96 3.25
CA ALA A 17 4.15 2.93 2.78
C ALA A 17 3.70 2.35 1.43
N ASN A 18 2.40 2.11 1.24
CA ASN A 18 1.85 1.66 -0.04
C ASN A 18 2.09 2.70 -1.16
N THR A 19 1.80 3.98 -0.87
CA THR A 19 2.00 5.07 -1.82
C THR A 19 3.47 5.19 -2.22
N PHE A 20 4.37 5.20 -1.23
CA PHE A 20 5.82 5.22 -1.49
C PHE A 20 6.28 3.99 -2.25
N GLY A 21 5.74 2.80 -1.95
CA GLY A 21 6.13 1.58 -2.66
C GLY A 21 5.69 1.56 -4.11
N THR A 22 4.48 2.04 -4.40
CA THR A 22 4.04 2.22 -5.77
C THR A 22 4.91 3.23 -6.50
N LEU A 23 5.19 4.40 -5.90
CA LEU A 23 6.04 5.42 -6.51
C LEU A 23 7.47 4.92 -6.74
N LEU A 24 8.05 4.24 -5.76
CA LEU A 24 9.40 3.68 -5.85
C LEU A 24 9.48 2.62 -6.94
N TYR A 25 8.46 1.76 -7.05
CA TYR A 25 8.38 0.79 -8.14
C TYR A 25 8.36 1.48 -9.50
N ILE A 26 7.53 2.52 -9.67
CA ILE A 26 7.46 3.26 -10.93
C ILE A 26 8.81 3.90 -11.25
N LEU A 27 9.45 4.55 -10.29
CA LEU A 27 10.72 5.25 -10.50
C LEU A 27 11.90 4.32 -10.81
N ILE A 28 11.90 3.09 -10.29
CA ILE A 28 12.99 2.13 -10.51
C ILE A 28 12.76 1.30 -11.78
N PHE A 29 11.52 0.93 -12.08
CA PHE A 29 11.19 -0.08 -13.08
C PHE A 29 10.42 0.45 -14.31
N SER A 30 9.97 1.71 -14.31
CA SER A 30 9.25 2.28 -15.45
C SER A 30 10.11 3.27 -16.23
N ASP A 31 10.17 3.10 -17.54
CA ASP A 31 10.79 4.05 -18.47
C ASP A 31 9.91 5.29 -18.73
N LEU A 32 8.65 5.26 -18.27
CA LEU A 32 7.67 6.34 -18.39
C LEU A 32 7.70 7.25 -17.16
N SER A 33 7.24 8.50 -17.33
CA SER A 33 7.03 9.40 -16.18
C SER A 33 5.92 8.85 -15.26
N ILE A 34 5.94 9.22 -13.97
CA ILE A 34 4.97 8.72 -12.97
C ILE A 34 3.52 8.84 -13.46
N VAL A 35 3.17 9.99 -14.06
CA VAL A 35 1.82 10.26 -14.55
C VAL A 35 1.48 9.37 -15.74
N GLU A 36 2.42 9.15 -16.65
CA GLU A 36 2.24 8.28 -17.81
C GLU A 36 2.13 6.81 -17.41
N THR A 37 2.94 6.33 -16.47
CA THR A 37 2.86 4.95 -15.94
C THR A 37 1.52 4.72 -15.25
N LEU A 38 1.04 5.69 -14.46
CA LEU A 38 -0.28 5.59 -13.83
C LEU A 38 -1.40 5.60 -14.88
N LYS A 39 -1.32 6.47 -15.89
CA LYS A 39 -2.30 6.53 -16.97
C LYS A 39 -2.32 5.24 -17.78
N ALA A 40 -1.14 4.69 -18.10
CA ALA A 40 -0.99 3.41 -18.78
C ALA A 40 -1.53 2.24 -17.92
N ALA A 41 -1.26 2.24 -16.61
CA ALA A 41 -1.80 1.23 -15.71
C ALA A 41 -3.34 1.28 -15.67
N VAL A 42 -3.94 2.47 -15.73
CA VAL A 42 -5.41 2.62 -15.82
C VAL A 42 -5.93 2.16 -17.18
N THR A 43 -5.35 2.62 -18.30
CA THR A 43 -5.86 2.28 -19.64
C THR A 43 -5.68 0.82 -19.99
N GLN A 44 -4.63 0.18 -19.47
CA GLN A 44 -4.35 -1.24 -19.70
C GLN A 44 -4.98 -2.15 -18.63
N GLY A 45 -5.70 -1.62 -17.63
CA GLY A 45 -6.30 -2.41 -16.55
C GLY A 45 -5.29 -3.04 -15.56
N HIS A 46 -4.07 -2.51 -15.48
CA HIS A 46 -2.98 -3.01 -14.63
C HIS A 46 -2.86 -2.28 -13.27
N VAL A 47 -3.82 -1.42 -12.92
CA VAL A 47 -3.85 -0.68 -11.64
C VAL A 47 -3.71 -1.61 -10.44
N GLY A 48 -4.41 -2.74 -10.45
CA GLY A 48 -4.36 -3.71 -9.35
C GLY A 48 -2.96 -4.27 -9.11
N SER A 49 -2.21 -4.57 -10.18
CA SER A 49 -0.83 -5.06 -10.08
C SER A 49 0.12 -4.01 -9.50
N LEU A 50 -0.05 -2.76 -9.91
CA LEU A 50 0.77 -1.63 -9.45
C LEU A 50 0.55 -1.34 -7.96
N LEU A 51 -0.71 -1.41 -7.49
CA LEU A 51 -1.06 -1.29 -6.08
C LEU A 51 -0.56 -2.51 -5.27
N ALA A 52 -0.61 -3.71 -5.83
CA ALA A 52 -0.08 -4.92 -5.17
C ALA A 52 1.43 -4.81 -4.91
N LEU A 53 2.18 -4.24 -5.86
CA LEU A 53 3.61 -3.97 -5.70
C LEU A 53 3.88 -2.92 -4.61
N GLY A 54 3.06 -1.87 -4.53
CA GLY A 54 3.11 -0.91 -3.43
C GLY A 54 2.89 -1.56 -2.06
N ALA A 55 1.95 -2.51 -1.98
CA ALA A 55 1.59 -3.17 -0.74
C ALA A 55 2.73 -4.04 -0.16
N ILE A 56 3.75 -4.38 -0.94
CA ILE A 56 4.95 -5.05 -0.43
C ILE A 56 5.63 -4.20 0.65
N LEU A 57 5.67 -2.87 0.50
CA LEU A 57 6.23 -1.97 1.50
C LEU A 57 5.38 -1.90 2.78
N ASN A 58 4.08 -2.21 2.71
CA ASN A 58 3.26 -2.37 3.92
C ASN A 58 3.69 -3.59 4.73
N LEU A 59 4.13 -4.68 4.09
CA LEU A 59 4.66 -5.83 4.81
C LEU A 59 5.94 -5.46 5.57
N VAL A 60 6.81 -4.66 4.95
CA VAL A 60 8.02 -4.15 5.61
C VAL A 60 7.65 -3.31 6.85
N ALA A 61 6.72 -2.35 6.71
CA ALA A 61 6.25 -1.54 7.82
C ALA A 61 5.57 -2.36 8.92
N PHE A 62 4.79 -3.37 8.53
CA PHE A 62 4.12 -4.30 9.44
C PHE A 62 5.12 -5.08 10.29
N PHE A 63 6.09 -5.75 9.65
CA PHE A 63 7.13 -6.51 10.36
C PHE A 63 8.05 -5.61 11.19
N ALA A 64 8.31 -4.38 10.74
CA ALA A 64 9.05 -3.41 11.54
C ALA A 64 8.32 -3.08 12.85
N PHE A 65 7.00 -2.82 12.81
CA PHE A 65 6.23 -2.60 14.05
C PHE A 65 6.13 -3.83 14.94
N LEU A 66 6.04 -5.04 14.38
CA LEU A 66 6.09 -6.28 15.17
C LEU A 66 7.42 -6.42 15.90
N ARG A 67 8.56 -6.21 15.21
CA ARG A 67 9.90 -6.26 15.84
C ARG A 67 10.06 -5.22 16.94
N LEU A 68 9.43 -4.06 16.82
CA LEU A 68 9.43 -2.99 17.81
C LEU A 68 8.41 -3.21 18.95
N LYS A 69 7.71 -4.35 19.00
CA LYS A 69 6.64 -4.65 19.98
C LYS A 69 5.51 -3.62 19.96
N ARG A 70 5.16 -3.11 18.77
CA ARG A 70 4.09 -2.11 18.54
C ARG A 70 2.88 -2.76 17.88
N ASP A 71 2.28 -3.74 18.54
CA ASP A 71 1.23 -4.60 17.96
C ASP A 71 -0.01 -3.83 17.49
N TYR A 72 -0.42 -2.79 18.21
CA TYR A 72 -1.54 -1.94 17.79
C TYR A 72 -1.25 -1.18 16.50
N ARG A 73 0.00 -0.71 16.29
CA ARG A 73 0.39 -0.08 15.03
C ARG A 73 0.50 -1.11 13.91
N ALA A 74 1.06 -2.27 14.18
CA ALA A 74 1.11 -3.38 13.24
C ALA A 74 -0.30 -3.77 12.77
N ARG A 75 -1.28 -3.84 13.69
CA ARG A 75 -2.69 -4.06 13.35
C ARG A 75 -3.27 -2.95 12.46
N GLY A 76 -2.90 -1.69 12.70
CA GLY A 76 -3.25 -0.57 11.83
C GLY A 76 -2.73 -0.76 10.40
N VAL A 77 -1.46 -1.14 10.25
CA VAL A 77 -0.85 -1.41 8.94
C VAL A 77 -1.58 -2.57 8.23
N LEU A 78 -1.91 -3.65 8.95
CA LEU A 78 -2.70 -4.76 8.38
C LEU A 78 -4.05 -4.31 7.83
N ILE A 79 -4.75 -3.41 8.55
CA ILE A 79 -6.03 -2.87 8.07
C ILE A 79 -5.80 -2.07 6.78
N ALA A 80 -4.74 -1.26 6.68
CA ALA A 80 -4.40 -0.56 5.44
C ALA A 80 -4.11 -1.53 4.28
N THR A 81 -3.39 -2.63 4.56
CA THR A 81 -3.13 -3.69 3.58
C THR A 81 -4.42 -4.36 3.12
N LEU A 82 -5.35 -4.67 4.04
CA LEU A 82 -6.65 -5.24 3.67
C LEU A 82 -7.50 -4.28 2.83
N ILE A 83 -7.53 -2.99 3.18
CA ILE A 83 -8.21 -1.97 2.36
C ILE A 83 -7.58 -1.92 0.96
N THR A 84 -6.25 -1.92 0.87
CA THR A 84 -5.54 -1.93 -0.41
C THR A 84 -5.89 -3.17 -1.23
N ALA A 85 -5.94 -4.35 -0.60
CA ALA A 85 -6.34 -5.59 -1.24
C ALA A 85 -7.79 -5.55 -1.76
N LEU A 86 -8.73 -4.95 -0.99
CA LEU A 86 -10.11 -4.75 -1.44
C LEU A 86 -10.20 -3.78 -2.63
N VAL A 87 -9.37 -2.72 -2.63
CA VAL A 87 -9.28 -1.79 -3.77
C VAL A 87 -8.73 -2.51 -5.01
N ILE A 88 -7.68 -3.33 -4.86
CA ILE A 88 -7.13 -4.17 -5.94
C ILE A 88 -8.20 -5.11 -6.48
N LEU A 89 -8.94 -5.79 -5.59
CA LEU A 89 -10.01 -6.70 -5.96
C LEU A 89 -11.12 -6.00 -6.73
N TYR A 90 -11.51 -4.80 -6.28
CA TYR A 90 -12.49 -3.97 -6.98
C TYR A 90 -12.03 -3.65 -8.41
N TYR A 91 -10.80 -3.15 -8.57
CA TYR A 91 -10.26 -2.89 -9.91
C TYR A 91 -10.15 -4.16 -10.75
N LYS A 92 -9.83 -5.31 -10.16
CA LYS A 92 -9.71 -6.58 -10.88
C LYS A 92 -11.04 -7.11 -11.41
N ILE A 93 -12.15 -6.84 -10.70
CA ILE A 93 -13.49 -7.36 -11.03
C ILE A 93 -14.26 -6.40 -11.94
N PHE A 94 -14.13 -5.09 -11.72
CA PHE A 94 -14.97 -4.08 -12.37
C PHE A 94 -14.25 -3.24 -13.45
N SER A 95 -12.93 -3.43 -13.64
CA SER A 95 -12.14 -2.78 -14.70
C SER A 95 -11.65 -3.80 -15.71
#